data_AF-A0AA47A7T3-F1
#
_entry.id   AF-A0AA47A7T3-F1
#
_cell.length_a   1.000
_cell.length_b   1.000
_cell.length_c   1.000
_cell.angle_alpha   90.00
_cell.angle_beta   90.00
_cell.angle_gamma   90.00
#
_symmetry.space_group_name_H-M   'P 1'
#
loop_
_entity.id
_entity.type
_entity.pdbx_description
1 polymer ?
#
loop_
_entity_poly.entity_id
_entity_poly.type
_entity_poly.pdbx_seq_one_letter_code
_entity_poly.pdbx_strand_id
1 'polypeptide(L)'
;MADLVLGPVLRHIGDTDATIWVETSEPCTVHVLGSSEHTWTVAGHHYALVTVRDLESGSVTPYEVDLDGRAVWPPVGVASPLIRTAGDDPEAFVLAFGSCRVASESAEPTAVLGKDALVAYAQRMRSLPVDEWPDALLLLGDQVYADELSEEMKRRVGERHDLSEPPGAQVRDFEEYTWLYSRSWSEDNVRWLLSNVPTSMIFDDHDVHDDWNTSYSWRREMEASAWWEERIVGALASYWIYQHLGNLSPAELDEDPLYDRVRNCAGDAEPILRAFASGADEEADGSPGVRWSYRRDFGPVRLLVIDSRCGRVLAPDRRDMVSDPEFDWIEEQADGDYDHLLIGTSLPWLLPRTMHDLEAWDEKLASGARGDRWARWAEKLRRAADLEHWAAFRDSFERLARLFLDVAAGRRAGTSGRAPATICVLSGDVHHAYAARVRFATPTAGTVYQLTCSPLHNHVPAAVRVAFRAAWGRKAERVVRLLLGPVTAVPEASFSWSKMAGPSFGNQIATLRTRGRVAHLTIERSVDTASGPHLFETVTDLPLTTEERPPEIPTSRAASRPSR
;
A
#
# COMPACT_ATOMS: atom_id res chain seq x y z
N MET A 1 22.94 25.97 -7.44
CA MET A 1 23.64 24.67 -7.37
C MET A 1 22.59 23.73 -6.83
N ALA A 2 22.26 22.68 -7.57
CA ALA A 2 21.19 21.77 -7.19
C ALA A 2 21.48 21.10 -5.83
N ASP A 3 20.47 21.07 -4.96
CA ASP A 3 20.44 20.37 -3.68
C ASP A 3 19.40 19.25 -3.72
N LEU A 4 19.59 18.24 -2.87
CA LEU A 4 18.66 17.12 -2.73
C LEU A 4 17.48 17.51 -1.84
N VAL A 5 16.33 17.74 -2.45
CA VAL A 5 15.08 18.13 -1.78
C VAL A 5 14.49 16.94 -1.04
N LEU A 6 14.29 15.82 -1.74
CA LEU A 6 13.70 14.60 -1.18
C LEU A 6 14.37 13.34 -1.73
N GLY A 7 14.27 12.23 -0.99
CA GLY A 7 14.97 10.99 -1.29
C GLY A 7 16.41 10.96 -0.77
N PRO A 8 17.26 10.00 -1.17
CA PRO A 8 16.93 8.92 -2.09
C PRO A 8 15.92 7.94 -1.50
N VAL A 9 15.05 7.43 -2.36
CA VAL A 9 14.16 6.32 -2.05
C VAL A 9 14.55 5.15 -2.96
N LEU A 10 14.92 4.02 -2.35
CA LEU A 10 15.08 2.75 -3.04
C LEU A 10 13.69 2.20 -3.35
N ARG A 11 13.35 2.12 -4.64
CA ARG A 11 11.99 1.77 -5.09
C ARG A 11 11.88 0.33 -5.55
N HIS A 12 12.71 -0.06 -6.52
CA HIS A 12 12.75 -1.40 -7.08
C HIS A 12 14.08 -2.07 -6.75
N ILE A 13 14.01 -3.39 -6.56
CA ILE A 13 15.18 -4.26 -6.61
C ILE A 13 14.83 -5.53 -7.38
N GLY A 14 15.66 -5.85 -8.36
CA GLY A 14 15.67 -7.13 -9.07
C GLY A 14 16.90 -7.95 -8.69
N ASP A 15 17.16 -8.99 -9.47
CA ASP A 15 18.34 -9.85 -9.28
C ASP A 15 19.64 -9.08 -9.58
N THR A 16 19.61 -8.15 -10.53
CA THR A 16 20.81 -7.44 -11.03
C THR A 16 20.57 -5.95 -11.28
N ASP A 17 19.44 -5.41 -10.83
CA ASP A 17 19.08 -4.03 -11.05
C ASP A 17 18.33 -3.44 -9.85
N ALA A 18 18.31 -2.11 -9.80
CA ALA A 18 17.59 -1.36 -8.78
C ALA A 18 17.22 0.03 -9.32
N THR A 19 16.25 0.68 -8.68
CA THR A 19 15.89 2.07 -9.02
C THR A 19 15.93 2.96 -7.79
N ILE A 20 16.58 4.11 -7.91
CA ILE A 20 16.68 5.14 -6.87
C ILE A 20 15.94 6.40 -7.32
N TRP A 21 14.91 6.79 -6.57
CA TRP A 21 14.14 8.02 -6.82
C TRP A 21 14.68 9.19 -6.00
N VAL A 22 14.74 10.38 -6.59
CA VAL A 22 15.11 11.65 -5.93
C VAL A 22 14.32 12.85 -6.46
N GLU A 23 14.23 13.90 -5.65
CA GLU A 23 13.79 15.24 -6.04
C GLU A 23 14.91 16.26 -5.76
N THR A 24 15.15 17.20 -6.69
CA THR A 24 16.22 18.20 -6.64
C THR A 24 15.68 19.63 -6.74
N SER A 25 16.44 20.59 -6.22
CA SER A 25 16.02 22.00 -6.18
C SER A 25 16.17 22.76 -7.50
N GLU A 26 16.97 22.23 -8.43
CA GLU A 26 17.28 22.79 -9.75
C GLU A 26 17.50 21.63 -10.75
N PRO A 27 17.38 21.85 -12.07
CA PRO A 27 17.73 20.83 -13.06
C PRO A 27 19.22 20.43 -12.95
N CYS A 28 19.51 19.14 -12.92
CA CYS A 28 20.87 18.63 -12.79
C CYS A 28 20.99 17.18 -13.29
N THR A 29 22.20 16.63 -13.26
CA THR A 29 22.43 15.18 -13.48
C THR A 29 22.63 14.49 -12.14
N VAL A 30 21.83 13.45 -11.89
CA VAL A 30 21.92 12.61 -10.70
C VAL A 30 22.75 11.38 -11.05
N HIS A 31 23.73 11.05 -10.21
CA HIS A 31 24.56 9.85 -10.37
C HIS A 31 24.41 8.91 -9.18
N VAL A 32 24.33 7.61 -9.47
CA VAL A 32 24.34 6.51 -8.49
C VAL A 32 25.09 5.33 -9.08
N LEU A 33 26.15 4.85 -8.42
CA LEU A 33 26.92 3.65 -8.83
C LEU A 33 27.32 3.64 -10.32
N GLY A 34 27.78 4.78 -10.85
CA GLY A 34 28.18 4.92 -12.25
C GLY A 34 27.01 5.02 -13.25
N SER A 35 25.77 4.82 -12.80
CA SER A 35 24.55 5.13 -13.55
C SER A 35 24.18 6.60 -13.35
N SER A 36 23.45 7.18 -14.31
CA SER A 36 23.03 8.58 -14.23
C SER A 36 21.72 8.84 -14.92
N GLU A 37 20.97 9.81 -14.43
CA GLU A 37 19.74 10.31 -15.05
C GLU A 37 19.73 11.85 -14.98
N HIS A 38 19.34 12.51 -16.07
CA HIS A 38 19.08 13.94 -16.04
C HIS A 38 17.69 14.18 -15.46
N THR A 39 17.54 15.19 -14.61
CA THR A 39 16.23 15.42 -14.00
C THR A 39 15.20 15.88 -15.03
N TRP A 40 13.98 15.35 -14.94
CA TRP A 40 12.83 15.87 -15.67
C TRP A 40 12.03 16.81 -14.78
N THR A 41 11.33 17.76 -15.40
CA THR A 41 10.62 18.81 -14.67
C THR A 41 9.12 18.61 -14.75
N VAL A 42 8.41 18.74 -13.63
CA VAL A 42 6.94 18.77 -13.56
C VAL A 42 6.53 19.89 -12.62
N ALA A 43 5.75 20.84 -13.12
CA ALA A 43 5.24 22.00 -12.38
C ALA A 43 6.35 22.75 -11.62
N GLY A 44 7.53 22.89 -12.22
CA GLY A 44 8.70 23.51 -11.61
C GLY A 44 9.48 22.66 -10.59
N HIS A 45 9.07 21.42 -10.30
CA HIS A 45 9.84 20.46 -9.50
C HIS A 45 10.70 19.57 -10.40
N HIS A 46 11.85 19.12 -9.89
CA HIS A 46 12.83 18.36 -10.68
C HIS A 46 13.06 16.98 -10.07
N TYR A 47 12.81 15.93 -10.86
CA TYR A 47 12.83 14.54 -10.39
C TYR A 47 13.81 13.69 -11.19
N ALA A 48 14.37 12.67 -10.56
CA ALA A 48 15.09 11.60 -11.24
C ALA A 48 14.76 10.22 -10.65
N LEU A 49 14.75 9.20 -11.51
CA LEU A 49 14.66 7.78 -11.17
C LEU A 49 15.85 7.11 -11.83
N VAL A 50 16.95 7.02 -11.08
CA VAL A 50 18.19 6.45 -11.58
C VAL A 50 18.03 4.94 -11.58
N THR A 51 18.10 4.35 -12.78
CA THR A 51 18.12 2.90 -12.95
C THR A 51 19.57 2.42 -12.88
N VAL A 52 19.90 1.67 -11.84
CA VAL A 52 21.19 1.01 -11.68
C VAL A 52 21.08 -0.38 -12.25
N ARG A 53 21.92 -0.71 -13.23
CA ARG A 53 21.97 -2.02 -13.89
C ARG A 53 23.29 -2.73 -13.60
N ASP A 54 23.37 -4.00 -14.00
CA ASP A 54 24.58 -4.82 -13.91
C ASP A 54 25.11 -4.98 -12.47
N LEU A 55 24.22 -4.94 -11.47
CA LEU A 55 24.55 -5.28 -10.10
C LEU A 55 24.86 -6.77 -10.00
N GLU A 56 25.81 -7.12 -9.13
CA GLU A 56 26.07 -8.52 -8.79
C GLU A 56 24.85 -9.10 -8.05
N SER A 57 24.36 -10.26 -8.50
CA SER A 57 23.26 -10.96 -7.85
C SER A 57 23.65 -11.40 -6.44
N GLY A 58 22.74 -11.29 -5.49
CA GLY A 58 22.97 -11.63 -4.08
C GLY A 58 24.03 -10.80 -3.38
N SER A 59 24.30 -9.59 -3.88
CA SER A 59 25.30 -8.69 -3.31
C SER A 59 24.66 -7.63 -2.41
N VAL A 60 25.50 -7.07 -1.53
CA VAL A 60 25.18 -5.91 -0.71
C VAL A 60 26.10 -4.79 -1.14
N THR A 61 25.57 -3.87 -1.93
CA THR A 61 26.35 -2.80 -2.57
C THR A 61 26.05 -1.46 -1.90
N PRO A 62 27.02 -0.83 -1.21
CA PRO A 62 26.84 0.52 -0.69
C PRO A 62 26.79 1.52 -1.86
N TYR A 63 25.96 2.56 -1.75
CA TYR A 63 25.85 3.60 -2.76
C TYR A 63 25.85 5.01 -2.17
N GLU A 64 26.15 5.98 -3.04
CA GLU A 64 26.05 7.41 -2.77
C GLU A 64 25.20 8.04 -3.88
N VAL A 65 24.66 9.23 -3.60
CA VAL A 65 23.98 10.07 -4.61
C VAL A 65 24.80 11.32 -4.82
N ASP A 66 25.17 11.58 -6.06
CA ASP A 66 25.83 12.80 -6.48
C ASP A 66 24.94 13.63 -7.40
N LEU A 67 24.96 14.95 -7.21
CA LEU A 67 24.35 15.93 -8.13
C LEU A 67 25.47 16.71 -8.81
N ASP A 68 25.57 16.60 -10.14
CA ASP A 68 26.61 17.25 -10.95
C ASP A 68 28.05 17.05 -10.41
N GLY A 69 28.33 15.85 -9.90
CA GLY A 69 29.64 15.46 -9.34
C GLY A 69 29.88 15.86 -7.89
N ARG A 70 28.83 16.28 -7.16
CA ARG A 70 28.89 16.56 -5.72
C ARG A 70 28.03 15.56 -4.93
N ALA A 71 28.65 14.81 -4.04
CA ALA A 71 27.94 13.91 -3.12
C ALA A 71 26.99 14.71 -2.20
N VAL A 72 25.71 14.33 -2.23
CA VAL A 72 24.63 14.92 -1.42
C VAL A 72 23.99 13.91 -0.47
N TRP A 73 24.21 12.61 -0.70
CA TRP A 73 23.74 11.55 0.18
C TRP A 73 24.74 10.37 0.20
N PRO A 74 25.01 9.78 1.38
CA PRO A 74 24.47 10.12 2.70
C PRO A 74 25.03 11.44 3.24
N PRO A 75 24.40 12.04 4.27
CA PRO A 75 25.00 13.16 5.00
C PRO A 75 26.37 12.79 5.57
N VAL A 76 27.25 13.79 5.71
CA VAL A 76 28.61 13.59 6.23
C VAL A 76 28.56 12.91 7.61
N GLY A 77 29.30 11.81 7.77
CA GLY A 77 29.36 11.04 9.01
C GLY A 77 28.25 10.01 9.17
N VAL A 78 27.33 9.90 8.21
CA VAL A 78 26.33 8.83 8.13
C VAL A 78 26.85 7.75 7.18
N ALA A 79 26.62 6.48 7.51
CA ALA A 79 27.01 5.35 6.65
C ALA A 79 26.22 5.37 5.33
N SER A 80 26.88 4.95 4.24
CA SER A 80 26.25 4.80 2.93
C SER A 80 25.06 3.83 3.01
N PRO A 81 23.91 4.18 2.40
CA PRO A 81 22.82 3.25 2.25
C PRO A 81 23.22 2.05 1.37
N LEU A 82 22.45 0.97 1.46
CA LEU A 82 22.74 -0.30 0.80
C LEU A 82 21.67 -0.64 -0.25
N ILE A 83 22.12 -1.15 -1.40
CA ILE A 83 21.30 -1.91 -2.35
C ILE A 83 21.59 -3.39 -2.12
N ARG A 84 20.55 -4.18 -1.87
CA ARG A 84 20.65 -5.62 -1.53
C ARG A 84 19.89 -6.46 -2.54
N THR A 85 20.57 -6.91 -3.59
CA THR A 85 19.94 -7.77 -4.60
C THR A 85 19.59 -9.13 -4.02
N ALA A 86 18.61 -9.81 -4.62
CA ALA A 86 18.13 -11.10 -4.12
C ALA A 86 19.29 -12.09 -3.90
N GLY A 87 19.39 -12.58 -2.65
CA GLY A 87 20.52 -13.36 -2.12
C GLY A 87 20.68 -14.79 -2.68
N ASP A 88 21.78 -15.45 -2.31
CA ASP A 88 22.05 -16.88 -2.58
C ASP A 88 21.06 -17.86 -1.92
N ASP A 89 20.31 -17.40 -0.91
CA ASP A 89 19.25 -18.16 -0.24
C ASP A 89 17.88 -17.64 -0.74
N PRO A 90 17.48 -17.99 -1.97
CA PRO A 90 16.23 -17.52 -2.55
C PRO A 90 15.01 -18.02 -1.77
N GLU A 91 15.18 -18.97 -0.85
CA GLU A 91 14.07 -19.50 -0.08
C GLU A 91 13.62 -18.55 1.04
N ALA A 92 14.48 -17.66 1.55
CA ALA A 92 14.14 -16.77 2.65
C ALA A 92 13.70 -15.38 2.17
N PHE A 93 12.57 -14.89 2.70
CA PHE A 93 12.07 -13.56 2.38
C PHE A 93 11.31 -12.93 3.56
N VAL A 94 11.57 -11.66 3.82
CA VAL A 94 10.99 -10.86 4.90
C VAL A 94 10.35 -9.59 4.35
N LEU A 95 9.02 -9.50 4.45
CA LEU A 95 8.26 -8.32 4.08
C LEU A 95 7.77 -7.58 5.33
N ALA A 96 8.13 -6.30 5.46
CA ALA A 96 7.45 -5.39 6.38
C ALA A 96 6.28 -4.71 5.66
N PHE A 97 5.13 -4.53 6.32
CA PHE A 97 3.99 -3.83 5.72
C PHE A 97 3.08 -3.13 6.74
N GLY A 98 2.34 -2.13 6.23
CA GLY A 98 1.32 -1.39 6.97
C GLY A 98 0.69 -0.28 6.12
N SER A 99 -0.23 0.49 6.70
CA SER A 99 -0.92 1.61 6.04
C SER A 99 -1.26 2.71 7.06
N CYS A 100 -1.95 3.77 6.62
CA CYS A 100 -2.57 4.79 7.50
C CYS A 100 -1.54 5.48 8.38
N ARG A 101 -0.61 6.19 7.72
CA ARG A 101 0.47 6.90 8.40
C ARG A 101 0.24 8.41 8.29
N VAL A 102 -0.33 9.00 9.34
CA VAL A 102 -0.37 10.47 9.48
C VAL A 102 1.05 10.98 9.68
N ALA A 103 1.64 11.57 8.65
CA ALA A 103 3.03 12.00 8.67
C ALA A 103 3.33 13.13 9.67
N SER A 104 4.53 13.08 10.24
CA SER A 104 5.14 14.12 11.07
C SER A 104 6.60 14.27 10.67
N GLU A 105 7.12 15.50 10.63
CA GLU A 105 8.55 15.77 10.42
C GLU A 105 9.37 15.52 11.70
N SER A 106 8.70 15.34 12.83
CA SER A 106 9.30 15.00 14.12
C SER A 106 9.08 13.53 14.46
N ALA A 107 10.13 12.88 14.95
CA ALA A 107 10.09 11.54 15.53
C ALA A 107 9.43 11.50 16.92
N GLU A 108 9.14 12.65 17.54
CA GLU A 108 8.59 12.72 18.89
C GLU A 108 7.11 12.32 18.90
N PRO A 109 6.69 11.44 19.83
CA PRO A 109 5.30 11.03 19.92
C PRO A 109 4.42 12.20 20.36
N THR A 110 3.22 12.29 19.79
CA THR A 110 2.21 13.22 20.28
C THR A 110 1.28 12.53 21.28
N ALA A 111 0.66 13.30 22.17
CA ALA A 111 -0.32 12.76 23.12
C ALA A 111 -1.54 12.11 22.43
N VAL A 112 -1.83 12.49 21.18
CA VAL A 112 -2.98 11.99 20.40
C VAL A 112 -2.58 10.78 19.57
N LEU A 113 -1.57 10.93 18.70
CA LEU A 113 -1.19 9.89 17.74
C LEU A 113 -0.26 8.84 18.35
N GLY A 114 0.46 9.14 19.42
CA GLY A 114 1.47 8.25 20.00
C GLY A 114 2.74 8.19 19.16
N LYS A 115 3.49 7.08 19.27
CA LYS A 115 4.76 6.86 18.56
C LYS A 115 4.50 6.30 17.16
N ASP A 116 5.08 6.91 16.13
CA ASP A 116 5.02 6.42 14.76
C ASP A 116 5.74 5.06 14.63
N ALA A 117 5.01 4.02 14.18
CA ALA A 117 5.55 2.67 14.07
C ALA A 117 6.62 2.55 12.98
N LEU A 118 6.56 3.34 11.90
CA LEU A 118 7.57 3.31 10.84
C LEU A 118 8.87 3.96 11.31
N VAL A 119 8.77 5.09 12.03
CA VAL A 119 9.92 5.75 12.67
C VAL A 119 10.56 4.81 13.70
N ALA A 120 9.75 4.19 14.56
CA ALA A 120 10.23 3.22 15.55
C ALA A 120 10.91 2.01 14.88
N TYR A 121 10.38 1.55 13.75
CA TYR A 121 10.95 0.43 12.98
C TYR A 121 12.32 0.80 12.42
N ALA A 122 12.43 1.97 11.79
CA ALA A 122 13.68 2.50 11.27
C ALA A 122 14.75 2.67 12.37
N GLN A 123 14.37 3.22 13.53
CA GLN A 123 15.26 3.35 14.69
C GLN A 123 15.78 2.00 15.18
N ARG A 124 14.90 0.98 15.26
CA ARG A 124 15.30 -0.40 15.60
C ARG A 124 16.25 -0.96 14.55
N MET A 125 15.88 -0.87 13.27
CA MET A 125 16.65 -1.42 12.14
C MET A 125 18.09 -0.89 12.10
N ARG A 126 18.31 0.40 12.39
CA ARG A 126 19.66 0.99 12.51
C ARG A 126 20.57 0.31 13.53
N SER A 127 20.00 -0.37 14.52
CA SER A 127 20.74 -1.13 15.55
C SER A 127 20.91 -2.61 15.22
N LEU A 128 20.23 -3.10 14.18
CA LEU A 128 20.27 -4.50 13.78
C LEU A 128 21.36 -4.76 12.72
N PRO A 129 21.95 -5.96 12.71
CA PRO A 129 22.73 -6.46 11.58
C PRO A 129 21.94 -6.40 10.27
N VAL A 130 22.64 -6.18 9.15
CA VAL A 130 22.02 -6.04 7.81
C VAL A 130 21.24 -7.29 7.42
N ASP A 131 21.70 -8.48 7.80
CA ASP A 131 21.02 -9.75 7.55
C ASP A 131 19.71 -9.95 8.33
N GLU A 132 19.38 -9.06 9.27
CA GLU A 132 18.09 -9.02 9.96
C GLU A 132 17.11 -7.98 9.40
N TRP A 133 17.55 -7.14 8.46
CA TRP A 133 16.71 -6.11 7.85
C TRP A 133 15.69 -6.72 6.88
N PRO A 134 14.48 -6.14 6.73
CA PRO A 134 13.47 -6.66 5.82
C PRO A 134 13.92 -6.53 4.36
N ASP A 135 13.62 -7.54 3.54
CA ASP A 135 13.97 -7.55 2.12
C ASP A 135 13.15 -6.53 1.34
N ALA A 136 11.90 -6.27 1.76
CA ALA A 136 11.03 -5.27 1.16
C ALA A 136 10.10 -4.60 2.18
N LEU A 137 9.63 -3.41 1.81
CA LEU A 137 8.58 -2.67 2.51
C LEU A 137 7.38 -2.47 1.57
N LEU A 138 6.17 -2.77 2.05
CA LEU A 138 4.92 -2.52 1.33
C LEU A 138 4.01 -1.59 2.13
N LEU A 139 3.68 -0.43 1.54
CA LEU A 139 2.77 0.54 2.16
C LEU A 139 1.43 0.55 1.41
N LEU A 140 0.36 0.23 2.12
CA LEU A 140 -0.94 -0.16 1.56
C LEU A 140 -2.00 0.92 1.74
N GLY A 141 -1.72 2.13 1.26
CA GLY A 141 -2.65 3.25 1.33
C GLY A 141 -2.38 4.25 2.46
N ASP A 142 -2.91 5.45 2.29
CA ASP A 142 -2.82 6.58 3.19
C ASP A 142 -1.37 6.97 3.50
N GLN A 143 -0.58 7.19 2.44
CA GLN A 143 0.80 7.69 2.61
C GLN A 143 0.83 9.20 2.90
N VAL A 144 -0.22 9.88 2.44
CA VAL A 144 -0.54 11.27 2.72
C VAL A 144 -2.02 11.39 3.08
N TYR A 145 -2.36 12.41 3.85
CA TYR A 145 -3.75 12.75 4.20
C TYR A 145 -4.05 14.12 3.61
N ALA A 146 -4.77 14.13 2.50
CA ALA A 146 -5.00 15.35 1.73
C ALA A 146 -6.23 16.13 2.23
N ASP A 147 -7.18 15.45 2.87
CA ASP A 147 -8.40 16.01 3.46
C ASP A 147 -8.30 16.25 4.99
N GLU A 148 -7.46 15.51 5.71
CA GLU A 148 -7.19 15.69 7.14
C GLU A 148 -5.81 16.33 7.41
N LEU A 149 -5.74 17.65 7.31
CA LEU A 149 -4.49 18.38 7.49
C LEU A 149 -4.12 18.62 8.96
N SER A 150 -2.82 18.64 9.24
CA SER A 150 -2.29 19.17 10.50
C SER A 150 -2.50 20.68 10.60
N GLU A 151 -2.49 21.23 11.81
CA GLU A 151 -2.60 22.68 12.01
C GLU A 151 -1.50 23.48 11.29
N GLU A 152 -0.33 22.89 11.09
CA GLU A 152 0.73 23.50 10.30
C GLU A 152 0.40 23.54 8.81
N MET A 153 -0.04 22.41 8.26
CA MET A 153 -0.44 22.33 6.85
C MET A 153 -1.65 23.24 6.58
N LYS A 154 -2.63 23.29 7.49
CA LYS A 154 -3.77 24.22 7.41
C LYS A 154 -3.32 25.68 7.30
N ARG A 155 -2.33 26.11 8.09
CA ARG A 155 -1.78 27.46 7.98
C ARG A 155 -1.14 27.69 6.61
N ARG A 156 -0.33 26.73 6.14
CA ARG A 156 0.40 26.84 4.87
C ARG A 156 -0.55 26.89 3.66
N VAL A 157 -1.58 26.06 3.61
CA VAL A 157 -2.60 26.15 2.54
C VAL A 157 -3.43 27.44 2.64
N GLY A 158 -3.70 27.91 3.87
CA GLY A 158 -4.36 29.19 4.14
C GLY A 158 -3.57 30.44 3.71
N GLU A 159 -2.27 30.31 3.43
CA GLU A 159 -1.46 31.36 2.82
C GLU A 159 -1.65 31.45 1.29
N ARG A 160 -2.12 30.36 0.65
CA ARG A 160 -2.36 30.27 -0.80
C ARG A 160 -3.81 30.57 -1.17
N HIS A 161 -4.78 30.17 -0.35
CA HIS A 161 -6.20 30.32 -0.66
C HIS A 161 -7.07 30.49 0.59
N ASP A 162 -8.29 31.02 0.39
CA ASP A 162 -9.28 31.22 1.46
C ASP A 162 -9.88 29.89 1.92
N LEU A 163 -9.67 29.53 3.19
CA LEU A 163 -10.14 28.26 3.77
C LEU A 163 -11.65 28.26 4.07
N SER A 164 -12.34 29.39 3.89
CA SER A 164 -13.81 29.43 3.95
C SER A 164 -14.47 29.01 2.63
N GLU A 165 -13.70 28.96 1.54
CA GLU A 165 -14.16 28.46 0.25
C GLU A 165 -13.76 26.97 0.08
N PRO A 166 -14.54 26.16 -0.65
CA PRO A 166 -14.18 24.78 -0.94
C PRO A 166 -12.79 24.63 -1.62
N PRO A 167 -12.00 23.59 -1.28
CA PRO A 167 -12.31 22.47 -0.37
C PRO A 167 -12.13 22.78 1.12
N GLY A 168 -11.84 24.04 1.47
CA GLY A 168 -11.61 24.48 2.83
C GLY A 168 -10.18 24.21 3.27
N ALA A 169 -10.02 23.67 4.48
CA ALA A 169 -8.72 23.38 5.08
C ALA A 169 -8.13 22.03 4.60
N GLN A 170 -8.08 21.84 3.28
CA GLN A 170 -7.60 20.65 2.58
C GLN A 170 -6.66 21.05 1.44
N VAL A 171 -5.84 20.11 0.96
CA VAL A 171 -5.00 20.30 -0.23
C VAL A 171 -5.85 20.55 -1.50
N ARG A 172 -5.34 21.28 -2.47
CA ARG A 172 -6.09 21.62 -3.69
C ARG A 172 -5.44 21.16 -4.98
N ASP A 173 -4.12 21.23 -5.07
CA ASP A 173 -3.39 21.12 -6.34
C ASP A 173 -2.10 20.32 -6.18
N PHE A 174 -1.40 20.10 -7.30
CA PHE A 174 -0.15 19.34 -7.34
C PHE A 174 0.92 19.88 -6.37
N GLU A 175 1.08 21.21 -6.30
CA GLU A 175 2.07 21.86 -5.42
C GLU A 175 1.80 21.51 -3.94
N GLU A 176 0.55 21.59 -3.51
CA GLU A 176 0.19 21.27 -2.14
C GLU A 176 0.34 19.78 -1.81
N TYR A 177 0.18 18.90 -2.81
CA TYR A 177 0.53 17.48 -2.69
C TYR A 177 2.03 17.25 -2.48
N THR A 178 2.91 17.98 -3.17
CA THR A 178 4.37 17.84 -2.98
C THR A 178 4.77 18.12 -1.53
N TRP A 179 4.07 19.04 -0.86
CA TRP A 179 4.30 19.34 0.56
C TRP A 179 3.94 18.18 1.47
N LEU A 180 2.85 17.45 1.17
CA LEU A 180 2.47 16.27 1.94
C LEU A 180 3.50 15.15 1.80
N TYR A 181 4.00 14.90 0.59
CA TYR A 181 5.06 13.90 0.36
C TYR A 181 6.39 14.30 1.01
N SER A 182 6.78 15.58 0.88
CA SER A 182 7.94 16.12 1.58
C SER A 182 7.83 15.83 3.08
N ARG A 183 6.69 16.16 3.68
CA ARG A 183 6.43 15.90 5.10
C ARG A 183 6.43 14.42 5.47
N SER A 184 5.93 13.57 4.59
CA SER A 184 5.85 12.12 4.82
C SER A 184 7.23 11.46 4.81
N TRP A 185 8.14 11.91 3.94
CA TRP A 185 9.39 11.20 3.71
C TRP A 185 10.65 11.92 4.22
N SER A 186 10.54 13.17 4.67
CA SER A 186 11.71 13.96 5.10
C SER A 186 12.28 13.59 6.46
N GLU A 187 11.48 12.99 7.35
CA GLU A 187 11.94 12.61 8.69
C GLU A 187 13.15 11.66 8.60
N ASP A 188 14.20 11.96 9.37
CA ASP A 188 15.53 11.33 9.22
C ASP A 188 15.54 9.80 9.29
N ASN A 189 14.72 9.20 10.15
CA ASN A 189 14.63 7.75 10.29
C ASN A 189 13.87 7.15 9.10
N VAL A 190 12.77 7.76 8.68
CA VAL A 190 11.98 7.35 7.50
C VAL A 190 12.80 7.51 6.22
N ARG A 191 13.44 8.66 6.00
CA ARG A 191 14.31 8.92 4.84
C ARG A 191 15.43 7.90 4.75
N TRP A 192 16.05 7.58 5.89
CA TRP A 192 17.08 6.54 5.96
C TRP A 192 16.53 5.15 5.66
N LEU A 193 15.37 4.77 6.20
CA LEU A 193 14.72 3.49 5.92
C LEU A 193 14.42 3.34 4.43
N LEU A 194 13.79 4.37 3.85
CA LEU A 194 13.44 4.44 2.43
C LEU A 194 14.67 4.39 1.52
N SER A 195 15.84 4.87 1.96
CA SER A 195 17.09 4.73 1.21
C SER A 195 17.71 3.31 1.26
N ASN A 196 17.31 2.46 2.21
CA ASN A 196 17.91 1.13 2.44
C ASN A 196 16.99 -0.05 2.11
N VAL A 197 15.67 0.16 2.04
CA VAL A 197 14.69 -0.92 1.83
C VAL A 197 13.86 -0.61 0.59
N PRO A 198 13.81 -1.52 -0.41
CA PRO A 198 12.97 -1.33 -1.58
C PRO A 198 11.51 -1.24 -1.15
N THR A 199 10.90 -0.10 -1.48
CA THR A 199 9.57 0.25 -1.00
C THR A 199 8.58 0.28 -2.16
N SER A 200 7.57 -0.58 -2.08
CA SER A 200 6.42 -0.59 -2.98
C SER A 200 5.21 0.04 -2.29
N MET A 201 4.36 0.73 -3.05
CA MET A 201 3.24 1.50 -2.47
C MET A 201 1.97 1.39 -3.32
N ILE A 202 0.80 1.47 -2.70
CA ILE A 202 -0.48 1.74 -3.37
C ILE A 202 -1.20 2.82 -2.56
N PHE A 203 -1.94 3.72 -3.20
CA PHE A 203 -2.75 4.74 -2.51
C PHE A 203 -4.02 4.15 -1.88
N ASP A 204 -4.63 4.92 -0.99
CA ASP A 204 -6.03 4.79 -0.58
C ASP A 204 -6.80 6.06 -0.89
N ASP A 205 -8.00 6.21 -0.32
CA ASP A 205 -8.81 7.41 -0.42
C ASP A 205 -8.16 8.65 0.19
N HIS A 206 -7.54 8.62 1.37
CA HIS A 206 -6.97 9.87 1.93
C HIS A 206 -5.78 10.44 1.13
N ASP A 207 -5.18 9.65 0.23
CA ASP A 207 -4.24 10.16 -0.78
C ASP A 207 -4.97 11.11 -1.78
N VAL A 208 -6.29 11.02 -1.92
CA VAL A 208 -7.12 11.85 -2.80
C VAL A 208 -8.18 12.63 -2.05
N HIS A 209 -9.10 12.02 -1.31
CA HIS A 209 -10.11 12.62 -0.44
C HIS A 209 -10.84 11.47 0.26
N ASP A 210 -11.18 11.60 1.55
CA ASP A 210 -12.08 10.69 2.29
C ASP A 210 -13.30 10.26 1.44
N ASP A 211 -13.66 8.97 1.44
CA ASP A 211 -14.71 8.39 0.56
C ASP A 211 -14.40 8.42 -0.96
N TRP A 212 -13.16 8.66 -1.39
CA TRP A 212 -12.85 8.75 -2.83
C TRP A 212 -13.27 7.49 -3.59
N ASN A 213 -14.06 7.72 -4.64
CA ASN A 213 -14.68 6.68 -5.47
C ASN A 213 -15.53 5.70 -4.66
N THR A 214 -16.24 6.16 -3.63
CA THR A 214 -17.16 5.29 -2.87
C THR A 214 -18.39 4.87 -3.69
N SER A 215 -18.96 5.76 -4.53
CA SER A 215 -20.13 5.49 -5.39
C SER A 215 -20.24 6.40 -6.61
N TYR A 216 -21.05 5.97 -7.58
CA TYR A 216 -21.50 6.79 -8.71
C TYR A 216 -22.09 8.13 -8.27
N SER A 217 -22.98 8.15 -7.28
CA SER A 217 -23.63 9.38 -6.85
C SER A 217 -22.66 10.32 -6.12
N TRP A 218 -21.66 9.78 -5.41
CA TRP A 218 -20.61 10.59 -4.79
C TRP A 218 -19.73 11.25 -5.86
N ARG A 219 -19.33 10.48 -6.89
CA ARG A 219 -18.57 11.00 -8.05
C ARG A 219 -19.32 12.14 -8.73
N ARG A 220 -20.61 11.95 -9.03
CA ARG A 220 -21.48 12.98 -9.61
C ARG A 220 -21.56 14.27 -8.78
N GLU A 221 -21.51 14.17 -7.45
CA GLU A 221 -21.50 15.32 -6.54
C GLU A 221 -20.14 16.04 -6.56
N MET A 222 -19.04 15.28 -6.54
CA MET A 222 -17.68 15.83 -6.61
C MET A 222 -17.37 16.47 -7.96
N GLU A 223 -17.67 15.80 -9.07
CA GLU A 223 -17.55 16.33 -10.44
C GLU A 223 -18.34 17.63 -10.66
N ALA A 224 -19.45 17.81 -9.95
CA ALA A 224 -20.25 19.03 -10.03
C ALA A 224 -19.63 20.20 -9.26
N SER A 225 -18.63 19.94 -8.41
CA SER A 225 -17.92 20.97 -7.67
C SER A 225 -16.84 21.62 -8.54
N ALA A 226 -16.62 22.92 -8.35
CA ALA A 226 -15.66 23.68 -9.15
C ALA A 226 -14.19 23.42 -8.80
N TRP A 227 -13.91 22.67 -7.73
CA TRP A 227 -12.56 22.46 -7.20
C TRP A 227 -12.03 21.03 -7.43
N TRP A 228 -12.92 20.07 -7.73
CA TRP A 228 -12.57 18.65 -7.80
C TRP A 228 -11.56 18.33 -8.89
N GLU A 229 -11.70 18.93 -10.09
CA GLU A 229 -10.81 18.66 -11.23
C GLU A 229 -9.34 18.95 -10.88
N GLU A 230 -9.06 20.07 -10.22
CA GLU A 230 -7.69 20.41 -9.82
C GLU A 230 -7.16 19.45 -8.75
N ARG A 231 -8.01 19.05 -7.80
CA ARG A 231 -7.67 18.09 -6.74
C ARG A 231 -7.29 16.74 -7.33
N ILE A 232 -8.14 16.15 -8.15
CA ILE A 232 -7.92 14.81 -8.69
C ILE A 232 -6.71 14.77 -9.63
N VAL A 233 -6.50 15.83 -10.43
CA VAL A 233 -5.31 15.97 -11.25
C VAL A 233 -4.05 16.02 -10.39
N GLY A 234 -4.03 16.86 -9.35
CA GLY A 234 -2.89 16.97 -8.44
C GLY A 234 -2.59 15.66 -7.71
N ALA A 235 -3.64 14.95 -7.29
CA ALA A 235 -3.51 13.69 -6.57
C ALA A 235 -2.94 12.58 -7.46
N LEU A 236 -3.49 12.37 -8.67
CA LEU A 236 -3.03 11.32 -9.57
C LEU A 236 -1.66 11.63 -10.17
N ALA A 237 -1.37 12.89 -10.49
CA ALA A 237 -0.05 13.29 -10.97
C ALA A 237 1.04 13.10 -9.89
N SER A 238 0.76 13.50 -8.65
CA SER A 238 1.70 13.28 -7.54
C SER A 238 1.82 11.80 -7.18
N TYR A 239 0.72 11.03 -7.17
CA TYR A 239 0.75 9.58 -6.98
C TYR A 239 1.64 8.90 -8.04
N TRP A 240 1.53 9.30 -9.31
CA TRP A 240 2.37 8.75 -10.37
C TRP A 240 3.87 8.97 -10.09
N ILE A 241 4.27 10.20 -9.75
CA ILE A 241 5.68 10.58 -9.51
C ILE A 241 6.24 9.92 -8.25
N TYR A 242 5.54 10.08 -7.12
CA TYR A 242 6.05 9.70 -5.81
C TYR A 242 5.85 8.19 -5.56
N GLN A 243 4.71 7.61 -5.94
CA GLN A 243 4.41 6.22 -5.60
C GLN A 243 4.54 5.27 -6.80
N HIS A 244 3.73 5.45 -7.84
CA HIS A 244 3.55 4.45 -8.89
C HIS A 244 4.80 4.20 -9.72
N LEU A 245 5.52 5.25 -10.14
CA LEU A 245 6.66 5.08 -11.03
C LEU A 245 7.74 4.14 -10.45
N GLY A 246 7.99 4.23 -9.14
CA GLY A 246 8.91 3.33 -8.46
C GLY A 246 8.37 1.90 -8.26
N ASN A 247 7.07 1.68 -8.47
CA ASN A 247 6.46 0.36 -8.49
C ASN A 247 6.57 -0.34 -9.86
N LEU A 248 7.32 0.21 -10.82
CA LEU A 248 7.65 -0.48 -12.07
C LEU A 248 9.07 -1.06 -12.00
N SER A 249 9.30 -2.20 -12.63
CA SER A 249 10.65 -2.75 -12.82
C SER A 249 11.39 -1.94 -13.91
N PRO A 250 12.73 -2.00 -13.96
CA PRO A 250 13.49 -1.38 -15.05
C PRO A 250 13.01 -1.76 -16.46
N ALA A 251 12.60 -3.02 -16.66
CA ALA A 251 12.06 -3.47 -17.95
C ALA A 251 10.68 -2.86 -18.26
N GLU A 252 9.80 -2.78 -17.27
CA GLU A 252 8.51 -2.09 -17.43
C GLU A 252 8.70 -0.59 -17.68
N LEU A 253 9.66 0.04 -17.00
CA LEU A 253 10.00 1.46 -17.19
C LEU A 253 10.53 1.75 -18.60
N ASP A 254 11.32 0.85 -19.18
CA ASP A 254 11.82 0.98 -20.55
C ASP A 254 10.69 0.95 -21.59
N GLU A 255 9.57 0.29 -21.26
CA GLU A 255 8.41 0.12 -22.14
C GLU A 255 7.26 1.09 -21.81
N ASP A 256 7.33 1.87 -20.73
CA ASP A 256 6.25 2.74 -20.27
C ASP A 256 6.15 4.03 -21.13
N PRO A 257 5.06 4.20 -21.92
CA PRO A 257 4.94 5.33 -22.83
C PRO A 257 4.75 6.68 -22.14
N LEU A 258 4.20 6.71 -20.93
CA LEU A 258 4.03 7.95 -20.19
C LEU A 258 5.37 8.40 -19.61
N TYR A 259 6.12 7.48 -19.00
CA TYR A 259 7.43 7.74 -18.46
C TYR A 259 8.38 8.22 -19.56
N ASP A 260 8.41 7.55 -20.72
CA ASP A 260 9.21 7.99 -21.88
C ASP A 260 8.89 9.44 -22.29
N ARG A 261 7.61 9.78 -22.38
CA ARG A 261 7.17 11.14 -22.74
C ARG A 261 7.54 12.19 -21.70
N VAL A 262 7.42 11.87 -20.41
CA VAL A 262 7.73 12.78 -19.30
C VAL A 262 9.23 12.99 -19.19
N ARG A 263 10.02 11.90 -19.16
CA ARG A 263 11.48 11.96 -18.99
C ARG A 263 12.19 12.65 -20.16
N ASN A 264 11.64 12.54 -21.37
CA ASN A 264 12.20 13.15 -22.58
C ASN A 264 11.51 14.48 -22.96
N CYS A 265 10.66 15.02 -22.09
CA CYS A 265 10.01 16.30 -22.33
C CYS A 265 11.04 17.44 -22.33
N ALA A 266 11.07 18.23 -23.40
CA ALA A 266 11.86 19.44 -23.43
C ALA A 266 11.16 20.55 -22.61
N GLY A 267 11.51 20.66 -21.33
CA GLY A 267 10.95 21.66 -20.42
C GLY A 267 10.09 21.03 -19.33
N ASP A 268 8.96 21.68 -19.03
CA ASP A 268 8.04 21.23 -17.99
C ASP A 268 6.99 20.25 -18.56
N ALA A 269 6.94 19.05 -17.98
CA ALA A 269 6.04 17.97 -18.34
C ALA A 269 4.67 18.03 -17.64
N GLU A 270 4.37 19.08 -16.86
CA GLU A 270 3.05 19.26 -16.22
C GLU A 270 1.88 19.05 -17.20
N PRO A 271 1.86 19.61 -18.43
CA PRO A 271 0.73 19.40 -19.33
C PRO A 271 0.52 17.94 -19.74
N ILE A 272 1.61 17.15 -19.79
CA ILE A 272 1.56 15.73 -20.12
C ILE A 272 0.92 14.97 -18.97
N LEU A 273 1.38 15.20 -17.73
CA LEU A 273 0.85 14.52 -16.55
C LEU A 273 -0.57 14.96 -16.20
N ARG A 274 -0.91 16.25 -16.38
CA ARG A 274 -2.28 16.75 -16.20
C ARG A 274 -3.26 16.06 -17.14
N ALA A 275 -2.91 15.93 -18.42
CA ALA A 275 -3.76 15.24 -19.40
C ALA A 275 -3.92 13.75 -19.06
N PHE A 276 -2.84 13.10 -18.63
CA PHE A 276 -2.90 11.71 -18.19
C PHE A 276 -3.76 11.53 -16.93
N ALA A 277 -3.54 12.33 -15.90
CA ALA A 277 -4.30 12.30 -14.65
C ALA A 277 -5.80 12.52 -14.88
N SER A 278 -6.16 13.46 -15.76
CA SER A 278 -7.56 13.71 -16.12
C SER A 278 -8.20 12.47 -16.77
N GLY A 279 -7.49 11.82 -17.71
CA GLY A 279 -7.99 10.60 -18.36
C GLY A 279 -8.00 9.37 -17.44
N ALA A 280 -7.11 9.29 -16.45
CA ALA A 280 -7.09 8.20 -15.48
C ALA A 280 -8.33 8.21 -14.57
N ASP A 281 -8.84 9.38 -14.17
CA ASP A 281 -10.06 9.46 -13.36
C ASP A 281 -11.32 9.02 -14.13
N GLU A 282 -11.34 9.17 -15.46
CA GLU A 282 -12.47 8.75 -16.32
C GLU A 282 -12.66 7.21 -16.36
N GLU A 283 -11.69 6.41 -15.90
CA GLU A 283 -11.81 4.95 -15.79
C GLU A 283 -13.01 4.54 -14.94
N ALA A 284 -13.23 5.27 -13.84
CA ALA A 284 -14.30 4.94 -12.92
C ALA A 284 -15.70 5.08 -13.53
N ASP A 285 -15.80 5.79 -14.66
CA ASP A 285 -17.02 5.93 -15.45
C ASP A 285 -17.16 4.85 -16.55
N GLY A 286 -16.27 3.85 -16.56
CA GLY A 286 -16.25 2.72 -17.48
C GLY A 286 -15.39 2.92 -18.74
N SER A 287 -14.54 3.95 -18.77
CA SER A 287 -13.58 4.19 -19.84
C SER A 287 -12.40 3.21 -19.79
N PRO A 288 -11.67 2.98 -20.91
CA PRO A 288 -10.42 2.22 -20.88
C PRO A 288 -9.45 2.85 -19.88
N GLY A 289 -9.10 2.06 -18.88
CA GLY A 289 -8.43 2.50 -17.66
C GLY A 289 -6.93 2.67 -17.71
N VAL A 290 -6.40 3.32 -16.68
CA VAL A 290 -4.98 3.32 -16.34
C VAL A 290 -4.77 2.28 -15.26
N ARG A 291 -4.00 1.23 -15.59
CA ARG A 291 -3.71 0.18 -14.61
C ARG A 291 -2.66 0.66 -13.60
N TRP A 292 -3.10 0.92 -12.37
CA TRP A 292 -2.20 1.18 -11.25
C TRP A 292 -1.72 -0.08 -10.54
N SER A 293 -2.43 -1.21 -10.72
CA SER A 293 -2.02 -2.54 -10.25
C SER A 293 -0.69 -3.00 -10.86
N TYR A 294 0.14 -3.68 -10.06
CA TYR A 294 1.48 -4.12 -10.45
C TYR A 294 1.87 -5.44 -9.80
N ARG A 295 2.93 -6.07 -10.34
CA ARG A 295 3.48 -7.33 -9.83
C ARG A 295 4.95 -7.15 -9.40
N ARG A 296 5.36 -7.89 -8.38
CA ARG A 296 6.74 -8.10 -7.96
C ARG A 296 6.96 -9.58 -7.70
N ASP A 297 8.11 -10.08 -8.10
CA ASP A 297 8.56 -11.43 -7.78
C ASP A 297 9.84 -11.32 -6.93
N PHE A 298 9.83 -11.97 -5.76
CA PHE A 298 10.96 -12.07 -4.84
C PHE A 298 11.30 -13.55 -4.71
N GLY A 299 11.99 -14.09 -5.72
CA GLY A 299 12.25 -15.53 -5.84
C GLY A 299 10.94 -16.34 -5.82
N PRO A 300 10.73 -17.24 -4.84
CA PRO A 300 9.54 -18.07 -4.73
C PRO A 300 8.34 -17.34 -4.11
N VAL A 301 8.43 -16.04 -3.83
CA VAL A 301 7.32 -15.23 -3.30
C VAL A 301 6.85 -14.25 -4.38
N ARG A 302 5.58 -14.35 -4.78
CA ARG A 302 4.95 -13.38 -5.69
C ARG A 302 4.13 -12.38 -4.90
N LEU A 303 4.31 -11.10 -5.16
CA LEU A 303 3.44 -10.03 -4.71
C LEU A 303 2.66 -9.46 -5.91
N LEU A 304 1.34 -9.50 -5.83
CA LEU A 304 0.43 -8.88 -6.78
C LEU A 304 -0.36 -7.80 -6.03
N VAL A 305 -0.20 -6.54 -6.43
CA VAL A 305 -0.88 -5.41 -5.79
C VAL A 305 -2.03 -4.95 -6.67
N ILE A 306 -3.21 -4.87 -6.07
CA ILE A 306 -4.48 -4.50 -6.69
C ILE A 306 -4.84 -3.09 -6.24
N ASP A 307 -5.05 -2.21 -7.19
CA ASP A 307 -5.68 -0.91 -6.97
C ASP A 307 -7.18 -1.10 -6.67
N SER A 308 -7.58 -0.76 -5.45
CA SER A 308 -8.97 -0.85 -4.98
C SER A 308 -9.69 0.51 -4.91
N ARG A 309 -9.14 1.55 -5.54
CA ARG A 309 -9.68 2.92 -5.53
C ARG A 309 -9.87 3.51 -6.92
N CYS A 310 -8.81 3.67 -7.71
CA CYS A 310 -8.92 4.28 -9.05
C CYS A 310 -9.48 3.28 -10.07
N GLY A 311 -9.11 2.01 -9.96
CA GLY A 311 -9.64 0.93 -10.82
C GLY A 311 -11.15 0.65 -10.66
N ARG A 312 -11.81 1.20 -9.61
CA ARG A 312 -13.24 0.98 -9.36
C ARG A 312 -14.09 1.45 -10.52
N VAL A 313 -14.96 0.59 -11.04
CA VAL A 313 -16.00 0.99 -12.00
C VAL A 313 -17.27 1.35 -11.23
N LEU A 314 -17.74 2.58 -11.40
CA LEU A 314 -18.88 3.17 -10.69
C LEU A 314 -19.91 3.76 -11.67
N ALA A 315 -20.52 2.92 -12.50
CA ALA A 315 -21.58 3.34 -13.41
C ALA A 315 -22.98 3.18 -12.78
N PRO A 316 -24.05 3.79 -13.33
CA PRO A 316 -25.41 3.73 -12.75
C PRO A 316 -25.96 2.32 -12.50
N ASP A 317 -25.57 1.35 -13.33
CA ASP A 317 -26.04 -0.03 -13.32
C ASP A 317 -24.92 -1.06 -13.09
N ARG A 318 -23.68 -0.60 -12.91
CA ARG A 318 -22.51 -1.45 -12.77
C ARG A 318 -21.57 -0.92 -11.68
N ARG A 319 -21.18 -1.81 -10.78
CA ARG A 319 -20.25 -1.50 -9.69
C ARG A 319 -19.25 -2.64 -9.51
N ASP A 320 -17.99 -2.37 -9.83
CA ASP A 320 -16.90 -3.33 -9.70
C ASP A 320 -15.70 -2.70 -8.97
N MET A 321 -14.96 -3.52 -8.22
CA MET A 321 -13.77 -3.07 -7.49
C MET A 321 -12.63 -2.70 -8.45
N VAL A 322 -12.51 -3.45 -9.55
CA VAL A 322 -11.60 -3.19 -10.67
C VAL A 322 -12.33 -3.49 -11.99
N SER A 323 -11.91 -2.85 -13.07
CA SER A 323 -12.46 -3.11 -14.40
C SER A 323 -12.21 -4.57 -14.87
N ASP A 324 -13.05 -5.08 -15.79
CA ASP A 324 -12.87 -6.45 -16.31
C ASP A 324 -11.47 -6.68 -16.92
N PRO A 325 -10.91 -5.77 -17.75
CA PRO A 325 -9.58 -5.95 -18.30
C PRO A 325 -8.48 -6.00 -17.23
N GLU A 326 -8.59 -5.17 -16.19
CA GLU A 326 -7.64 -5.22 -15.07
C GLU A 326 -7.79 -6.52 -14.27
N PHE A 327 -9.01 -7.00 -14.08
CA PHE A 327 -9.24 -8.28 -13.41
C PHE A 327 -8.71 -9.47 -14.24
N ASP A 328 -8.89 -9.46 -15.56
CA ASP A 328 -8.29 -10.45 -16.47
C ASP A 328 -6.77 -10.46 -16.31
N TRP A 329 -6.14 -9.27 -16.26
CA TRP A 329 -4.71 -9.13 -16.00
C TRP A 329 -4.32 -9.68 -14.61
N ILE A 330 -5.09 -9.40 -13.55
CA ILE A 330 -4.86 -9.95 -12.20
C ILE A 330 -4.89 -11.48 -12.22
N GLU A 331 -5.86 -12.08 -12.93
CA GLU A 331 -5.97 -13.53 -13.08
C GLU A 331 -4.77 -14.12 -13.82
N GLU A 332 -4.29 -13.47 -14.88
CA GLU A 332 -3.07 -13.86 -15.61
C GLU A 332 -1.81 -13.73 -14.73
N GLN A 333 -1.69 -12.65 -13.96
CA GLN A 333 -0.53 -12.46 -13.07
C GLN A 333 -0.50 -13.44 -11.90
N ALA A 334 -1.63 -14.05 -11.56
CA ALA A 334 -1.68 -15.11 -10.56
C ALA A 334 -1.19 -16.46 -11.09
N ASP A 335 -1.06 -16.65 -12.41
CA ASP A 335 -0.58 -17.91 -12.99
C ASP A 335 0.94 -18.06 -12.80
N GLY A 336 1.38 -19.26 -12.42
CA GLY A 336 2.82 -19.57 -12.32
C GLY A 336 3.19 -20.48 -11.15
N ASP A 337 4.50 -20.61 -10.94
CA ASP A 337 5.08 -21.42 -9.88
C ASP A 337 5.72 -20.52 -8.82
N TYR A 338 5.18 -20.57 -7.59
CA TYR A 338 5.68 -19.84 -6.42
C TYR A 338 5.24 -20.59 -5.14
N ASP A 339 5.97 -20.40 -4.05
CA ASP A 339 5.63 -21.03 -2.76
C ASP A 339 4.64 -20.19 -1.96
N HIS A 340 4.63 -18.87 -2.15
CA HIS A 340 3.72 -17.95 -1.48
C HIS A 340 3.20 -16.88 -2.45
N LEU A 341 1.88 -16.68 -2.45
CA LEU A 341 1.24 -15.55 -3.15
C LEU A 341 0.82 -14.50 -2.13
N LEU A 342 1.28 -13.28 -2.32
CA LEU A 342 0.88 -12.10 -1.55
C LEU A 342 -0.01 -11.23 -2.44
N ILE A 343 -1.17 -10.84 -1.91
CA ILE A 343 -2.08 -9.91 -2.58
C ILE A 343 -2.08 -8.62 -1.78
N GLY A 344 -1.52 -7.53 -2.30
CA GLY A 344 -1.63 -6.21 -1.68
C GLY A 344 -2.89 -5.51 -2.17
N THR A 345 -3.65 -4.88 -1.29
CA THR A 345 -4.78 -4.00 -1.64
C THR A 345 -4.96 -3.02 -0.49
N SER A 346 -5.36 -1.78 -0.75
CA SER A 346 -5.54 -0.78 0.31
C SER A 346 -6.65 -1.23 1.28
N LEU A 347 -7.72 -1.79 0.74
CA LEU A 347 -8.90 -2.23 1.50
C LEU A 347 -8.89 -3.72 1.83
N PRO A 348 -9.26 -4.13 3.06
CA PRO A 348 -9.40 -5.53 3.40
C PRO A 348 -10.44 -6.23 2.53
N TRP A 349 -10.06 -7.39 1.99
CA TRP A 349 -11.00 -8.29 1.33
C TRP A 349 -11.99 -8.91 2.31
N LEU A 350 -11.54 -9.25 3.53
CA LEU A 350 -12.37 -9.91 4.55
C LEU A 350 -12.48 -9.13 5.86
N LEU A 351 -13.64 -8.52 6.07
CA LEU A 351 -14.01 -7.85 7.32
C LEU A 351 -14.59 -8.80 8.39
N PRO A 352 -14.78 -8.31 9.64
CA PRO A 352 -15.64 -9.02 10.59
C PRO A 352 -16.99 -9.35 9.95
N ARG A 353 -17.49 -10.58 10.15
CA ARG A 353 -18.72 -11.07 9.50
C ARG A 353 -19.91 -10.13 9.63
N THR A 354 -20.06 -9.44 10.76
CA THR A 354 -21.15 -8.47 10.95
C THR A 354 -21.05 -7.27 10.01
N MET A 355 -19.84 -6.75 9.80
CA MET A 355 -19.61 -5.60 8.91
C MET A 355 -19.77 -6.06 7.46
N HIS A 356 -19.18 -7.19 7.12
CA HIS A 356 -19.37 -7.81 5.80
C HIS A 356 -20.85 -8.05 5.45
N ASP A 357 -21.63 -8.61 6.38
CA ASP A 357 -23.06 -8.86 6.15
C ASP A 357 -23.88 -7.56 6.05
N LEU A 358 -23.45 -6.48 6.72
CA LEU A 358 -24.07 -5.16 6.62
C LEU A 358 -23.77 -4.51 5.26
N GLU A 359 -22.52 -4.54 4.82
CA GLU A 359 -22.09 -4.02 3.51
C GLU A 359 -22.80 -4.74 2.36
N ALA A 360 -22.79 -6.08 2.35
CA ALA A 360 -23.44 -6.87 1.32
C ALA A 360 -24.98 -6.71 1.32
N TRP A 361 -25.58 -6.43 2.49
CA TRP A 361 -27.01 -6.13 2.59
C TRP A 361 -27.34 -4.75 2.06
N ASP A 362 -26.53 -3.75 2.40
CA ASP A 362 -26.69 -2.37 1.96
C ASP A 362 -26.50 -2.25 0.45
N GLU A 363 -25.44 -2.85 -0.12
CA GLU A 363 -25.18 -2.91 -1.56
C GLU A 363 -26.40 -3.44 -2.33
N LYS A 364 -26.98 -4.55 -1.85
CA LYS A 364 -28.16 -5.15 -2.48
C LYS A 364 -29.40 -4.26 -2.40
N LEU A 365 -29.53 -3.45 -1.36
CA LEU A 365 -30.61 -2.46 -1.28
C LEU A 365 -30.33 -1.26 -2.20
N ALA A 366 -29.08 -0.79 -2.24
CA ALA A 366 -28.61 0.30 -3.08
C ALA A 366 -28.78 -0.01 -4.58
N SER A 367 -28.61 -1.26 -5.00
CA SER A 367 -28.88 -1.72 -6.38
C SER A 367 -30.37 -1.80 -6.75
N GLY A 368 -31.27 -1.41 -5.84
CA GLY A 368 -32.70 -1.28 -6.14
C GLY A 368 -33.53 -2.54 -5.90
N ALA A 369 -33.02 -3.54 -5.18
CA ALA A 369 -33.77 -4.79 -4.91
C ALA A 369 -35.14 -4.59 -4.23
N ARG A 370 -35.39 -3.42 -3.62
CA ARG A 370 -36.69 -3.01 -3.04
C ARG A 370 -37.23 -1.66 -3.56
N GLY A 371 -36.74 -1.23 -4.72
CA GLY A 371 -37.15 0.00 -5.41
C GLY A 371 -36.43 1.28 -4.93
N ASP A 372 -36.61 2.36 -5.70
CA ASP A 372 -35.78 3.57 -5.68
C ASP A 372 -35.75 4.35 -4.36
N ARG A 373 -36.78 4.20 -3.52
CA ARG A 373 -36.81 4.86 -2.20
C ARG A 373 -35.86 4.17 -1.22
N TRP A 374 -35.80 2.85 -1.25
CA TRP A 374 -34.89 2.06 -0.42
C TRP A 374 -33.46 2.17 -0.95
N ALA A 375 -33.28 2.17 -2.27
CA ALA A 375 -31.97 2.39 -2.89
C ALA A 375 -31.31 3.70 -2.44
N ARG A 376 -32.04 4.82 -2.49
CA ARG A 376 -31.53 6.12 -2.03
C ARG A 376 -31.25 6.19 -0.53
N TRP A 377 -32.02 5.49 0.28
CA TRP A 377 -31.79 5.43 1.73
C TRP A 377 -30.57 4.58 2.06
N ALA A 378 -30.42 3.41 1.41
CA ALA A 378 -29.26 2.55 1.54
C ALA A 378 -28.00 3.28 1.09
N GLU A 379 -28.00 3.92 -0.09
CA GLU A 379 -26.86 4.71 -0.56
C GLU A 379 -26.46 5.83 0.43
N LYS A 380 -27.44 6.45 1.10
CA LYS A 380 -27.14 7.43 2.15
C LYS A 380 -26.53 6.78 3.40
N LEU A 381 -27.00 5.60 3.80
CA LEU A 381 -26.44 4.84 4.92
C LEU A 381 -25.02 4.38 4.59
N ARG A 382 -24.80 3.90 3.37
CA ARG A 382 -23.51 3.43 2.84
C ARG A 382 -22.40 4.45 3.01
N ARG A 383 -22.63 5.67 2.52
CA ARG A 383 -21.71 6.79 2.65
C ARG A 383 -21.50 7.21 4.11
N ALA A 384 -22.57 7.24 4.90
CA ALA A 384 -22.46 7.65 6.30
C ALA A 384 -21.78 6.62 7.22
N ALA A 385 -21.67 5.37 6.77
CA ALA A 385 -21.09 4.26 7.53
C ALA A 385 -19.86 3.65 6.85
N ASP A 386 -19.34 4.30 5.81
CA ASP A 386 -18.12 3.94 5.10
C ASP A 386 -18.11 2.47 4.61
N LEU A 387 -19.23 2.10 3.98
CA LEU A 387 -19.45 0.73 3.48
C LEU A 387 -18.94 0.63 2.03
N GLU A 388 -17.63 0.61 1.88
CA GLU A 388 -16.94 0.63 0.59
C GLU A 388 -15.84 -0.42 0.39
N HIS A 389 -15.75 -1.38 1.30
CA HIS A 389 -14.84 -2.49 1.16
C HIS A 389 -15.27 -3.47 0.07
N TRP A 390 -14.44 -4.47 -0.21
CA TRP A 390 -14.71 -5.52 -1.20
C TRP A 390 -16.10 -6.16 -1.06
N ALA A 391 -16.65 -6.27 0.14
CA ALA A 391 -17.98 -6.86 0.35
C ALA A 391 -19.12 -6.02 -0.27
N ALA A 392 -18.88 -4.74 -0.53
CA ALA A 392 -19.80 -3.83 -1.20
C ALA A 392 -19.68 -3.87 -2.74
N PHE A 393 -18.79 -4.71 -3.28
CA PHE A 393 -18.54 -4.95 -4.71
C PHE A 393 -18.66 -6.44 -5.00
N ARG A 394 -19.88 -6.98 -4.92
CA ARG A 394 -20.09 -8.42 -4.74
C ARG A 394 -19.51 -9.29 -5.85
N ASP A 395 -19.67 -8.86 -7.10
CA ASP A 395 -19.22 -9.65 -8.25
C ASP A 395 -17.69 -9.74 -8.30
N SER A 396 -17.00 -8.61 -8.05
CA SER A 396 -15.54 -8.58 -7.89
C SER A 396 -15.07 -9.40 -6.67
N PHE A 397 -15.77 -9.33 -5.54
CA PHE A 397 -15.48 -10.12 -4.35
C PHE A 397 -15.55 -11.63 -4.60
N GLU A 398 -16.60 -12.11 -5.28
CA GLU A 398 -16.74 -13.53 -5.62
C GLU A 398 -15.82 -13.95 -6.76
N ARG A 399 -15.45 -13.05 -7.67
CA ARG A 399 -14.43 -13.32 -8.68
C ARG A 399 -13.06 -13.53 -8.05
N LEU A 400 -12.68 -12.68 -7.08
CA LEU A 400 -11.42 -12.84 -6.34
C LEU A 400 -11.42 -14.14 -5.51
N ALA A 401 -12.55 -14.47 -4.88
CA ALA A 401 -12.72 -15.72 -4.16
C ALA A 401 -12.50 -16.96 -5.04
N ARG A 402 -13.05 -16.94 -6.27
CA ARG A 402 -12.86 -18.01 -7.26
C ARG A 402 -11.40 -18.11 -7.69
N LEU A 403 -10.74 -16.98 -7.95
CA LEU A 403 -9.32 -16.93 -8.26
C LEU A 403 -8.49 -17.59 -7.14
N PHE A 404 -8.72 -17.21 -5.88
CA PHE A 404 -8.00 -17.82 -4.75
C PHE A 404 -8.29 -19.31 -4.59
N LEU A 405 -9.52 -19.75 -4.83
CA LEU A 405 -9.85 -21.18 -4.85
C LEU A 405 -9.10 -21.93 -5.96
N ASP A 406 -8.99 -21.34 -7.16
CA ASP A 406 -8.26 -21.92 -8.29
C ASP A 406 -6.75 -22.04 -8.00
N VAL A 407 -6.15 -20.96 -7.48
CA VAL A 407 -4.73 -20.93 -7.09
C VAL A 407 -4.47 -21.92 -5.95
N ALA A 408 -5.28 -21.89 -4.88
CA ALA A 408 -5.10 -22.77 -3.72
C ALA A 408 -5.30 -24.27 -4.07
N ALA A 409 -6.09 -24.56 -5.09
CA ALA A 409 -6.28 -25.90 -5.63
C ALA A 409 -5.22 -26.32 -6.64
N GLY A 410 -4.30 -25.42 -7.04
CA GLY A 410 -3.24 -25.68 -8.01
C GLY A 410 -3.71 -25.68 -9.47
N ARG A 411 -4.91 -25.16 -9.77
CA ARG A 411 -5.43 -25.09 -11.15
C ARG A 411 -4.74 -24.02 -12.00
N ARG A 412 -4.06 -23.09 -11.35
CA ARG A 412 -3.27 -21.99 -11.96
C ARG A 412 -1.77 -22.17 -11.76
N ALA A 413 -1.35 -23.35 -11.31
CA ALA A 413 0.07 -23.66 -11.17
C ALA A 413 0.73 -23.76 -12.55
N GLY A 414 2.00 -23.37 -12.61
CA GLY A 414 2.81 -23.51 -13.81
C GLY A 414 3.29 -24.95 -14.02
N THR A 415 4.52 -25.08 -14.46
CA THR A 415 5.14 -26.38 -14.79
C THR A 415 5.29 -27.31 -13.59
N SER A 416 5.37 -26.78 -12.37
CA SER A 416 5.47 -27.60 -11.15
C SER A 416 4.16 -28.34 -10.82
N GLY A 417 3.02 -27.83 -11.31
CA GLY A 417 1.69 -28.32 -10.97
C GLY A 417 1.32 -28.19 -9.49
N ARG A 418 2.09 -27.42 -8.70
CA ARG A 418 1.95 -27.33 -7.25
C ARG A 418 1.30 -26.00 -6.84
N ALA A 419 0.26 -26.09 -6.02
CA ALA A 419 -0.33 -24.91 -5.38
C ALA A 419 0.66 -24.24 -4.41
N PRO A 420 0.60 -22.91 -4.22
CA PRO A 420 1.35 -22.24 -3.17
C PRO A 420 0.96 -22.77 -1.78
N ALA A 421 1.88 -22.71 -0.82
CA ALA A 421 1.60 -23.06 0.56
C ALA A 421 0.60 -22.07 1.19
N THR A 422 0.79 -20.78 0.91
CA THR A 422 -0.13 -19.72 1.39
C THR A 422 -0.49 -18.73 0.30
N ILE A 423 -1.69 -18.18 0.42
CA ILE A 423 -2.14 -16.96 -0.26
C ILE A 423 -2.47 -15.96 0.86
N CYS A 424 -1.78 -14.84 0.91
CA CYS A 424 -1.92 -13.85 1.98
C CYS A 424 -2.41 -12.52 1.39
N VAL A 425 -3.65 -12.14 1.68
CA VAL A 425 -4.16 -10.80 1.36
C VAL A 425 -3.69 -9.83 2.44
N LEU A 426 -2.86 -8.88 2.06
CA LEU A 426 -2.30 -7.83 2.89
C LEU A 426 -3.11 -6.55 2.68
N SER A 427 -3.58 -5.91 3.76
CA SER A 427 -4.38 -4.69 3.63
C SER A 427 -4.24 -3.69 4.77
N GLY A 428 -4.84 -2.52 4.55
CA GLY A 428 -4.86 -1.35 5.42
C GLY A 428 -6.26 -0.85 5.81
N ASP A 429 -6.42 0.48 5.76
CA ASP A 429 -7.67 1.26 5.93
C ASP A 429 -8.29 1.28 7.35
N VAL A 430 -8.63 0.12 7.91
CA VAL A 430 -9.58 0.02 9.04
C VAL A 430 -9.06 0.42 10.44
N HIS A 431 -7.87 1.02 10.53
CA HIS A 431 -7.23 1.49 11.76
C HIS A 431 -7.13 0.46 12.92
N HIS A 432 -7.13 -0.83 12.60
CA HIS A 432 -6.77 -1.89 13.54
C HIS A 432 -6.14 -3.07 12.80
N ALA A 433 -5.43 -3.91 13.55
CA ALA A 433 -4.76 -5.08 12.97
C ALA A 433 -5.49 -6.39 13.34
N TYR A 434 -5.57 -7.32 12.40
CA TYR A 434 -6.16 -8.64 12.61
C TYR A 434 -5.68 -9.64 11.56
N ALA A 435 -5.89 -10.92 11.86
CA ALA A 435 -5.68 -12.01 10.91
C ALA A 435 -6.92 -12.91 10.86
N ALA A 436 -7.31 -13.34 9.66
CA ALA A 436 -8.38 -14.30 9.44
C ALA A 436 -7.97 -15.38 8.42
N ARG A 437 -8.52 -16.58 8.59
CA ARG A 437 -8.29 -17.72 7.70
C ARG A 437 -9.56 -18.11 6.97
N VAL A 438 -9.43 -18.34 5.67
CA VAL A 438 -10.50 -18.82 4.80
C VAL A 438 -10.59 -20.34 4.85
N ARG A 439 -11.82 -20.83 4.68
CA ARG A 439 -12.19 -22.23 4.51
C ARG A 439 -13.20 -22.33 3.37
N PHE A 440 -12.75 -22.92 2.28
CA PHE A 440 -13.60 -23.32 1.17
C PHE A 440 -14.38 -24.61 1.49
N ALA A 441 -15.46 -24.86 0.75
CA ALA A 441 -16.25 -26.08 0.90
C ALA A 441 -15.44 -27.34 0.53
N THR A 442 -14.54 -27.22 -0.44
CA THR A 442 -13.61 -28.28 -0.85
C THR A 442 -12.23 -28.02 -0.25
N PRO A 443 -11.57 -29.02 0.35
CA PRO A 443 -10.18 -28.87 0.80
C PRO A 443 -9.24 -28.48 -0.33
N THR A 444 -8.38 -27.50 -0.07
CA THR A 444 -7.34 -26.99 -0.98
C THR A 444 -5.95 -27.33 -0.44
N ALA A 445 -4.95 -27.38 -1.31
CA ALA A 445 -3.56 -27.63 -0.91
C ALA A 445 -2.92 -26.36 -0.29
N GLY A 446 -3.20 -25.20 -0.86
CA GLY A 446 -2.84 -23.90 -0.29
C GLY A 446 -3.85 -23.40 0.73
N THR A 447 -3.39 -22.57 1.67
CA THR A 447 -4.26 -21.89 2.65
C THR A 447 -4.34 -20.39 2.37
N VAL A 448 -5.56 -19.84 2.40
CA VAL A 448 -5.80 -18.41 2.16
C VAL A 448 -6.02 -17.66 3.48
N TYR A 449 -5.36 -16.51 3.61
CA TYR A 449 -5.39 -15.64 4.78
C TYR A 449 -5.70 -14.18 4.39
N GLN A 450 -6.41 -13.48 5.29
CA GLN A 450 -6.48 -12.01 5.33
C GLN A 450 -5.59 -11.54 6.49
N LEU A 451 -4.62 -10.68 6.21
CA LEU A 451 -3.66 -10.13 7.15
C LEU A 451 -3.71 -8.59 7.05
N THR A 452 -4.35 -7.94 8.01
CA THR A 452 -4.54 -6.48 8.00
C THR A 452 -3.70 -5.85 9.08
N CYS A 453 -2.96 -4.78 8.73
CA CYS A 453 -2.13 -4.03 9.67
C CYS A 453 -2.28 -2.52 9.46
N SER A 454 -3.21 -1.94 10.21
CA SER A 454 -3.42 -0.49 10.30
C SER A 454 -3.65 -0.09 11.77
N PRO A 455 -3.26 1.11 12.22
CA PRO A 455 -2.46 2.12 11.51
C PRO A 455 -0.96 2.01 11.80
N LEU A 456 -0.12 2.54 10.92
CA LEU A 456 1.30 2.83 11.19
C LEU A 456 1.47 4.05 12.09
N HIS A 457 0.62 5.08 11.92
CA HIS A 457 0.60 6.25 12.78
C HIS A 457 -0.77 6.93 12.70
N ASN A 458 -1.74 6.46 13.50
CA ASN A 458 -3.07 7.05 13.59
C ASN A 458 -3.73 6.73 14.94
N HIS A 459 -4.78 7.48 15.31
CA HIS A 459 -5.49 7.33 16.56
C HIS A 459 -6.93 6.84 16.34
N VAL A 460 -7.28 5.73 16.98
CA VAL A 460 -8.67 5.23 17.02
C VAL A 460 -9.36 5.59 18.34
N PRO A 461 -10.49 6.34 18.31
CA PRO A 461 -11.26 6.66 19.50
C PRO A 461 -11.73 5.43 20.28
N ALA A 462 -11.78 5.55 21.61
CA ALA A 462 -12.06 4.42 22.49
C ALA A 462 -13.40 3.71 22.22
N ALA A 463 -14.45 4.46 21.86
CA ALA A 463 -15.76 3.92 21.51
C ALA A 463 -15.71 3.04 20.24
N VAL A 464 -14.98 3.50 19.22
CA VAL A 464 -14.79 2.78 17.95
C VAL A 464 -14.06 1.45 18.19
N ARG A 465 -13.03 1.44 19.06
CA ARG A 465 -12.35 0.19 19.46
C ARG A 465 -13.28 -0.86 20.08
N VAL A 466 -14.27 -0.41 20.86
CA VAL A 466 -15.28 -1.30 21.46
C VAL A 466 -16.20 -1.87 20.38
N ALA A 467 -16.63 -1.04 19.42
CA ALA A 467 -17.44 -1.48 18.29
C ALA A 467 -16.73 -2.53 17.43
N PHE A 468 -15.46 -2.29 17.04
CA PHE A 468 -14.67 -3.27 16.28
C PHE A 468 -14.48 -4.59 17.03
N ARG A 469 -14.24 -4.57 18.34
CA ARG A 469 -14.18 -5.79 19.16
C ARG A 469 -15.49 -6.57 19.14
N ALA A 470 -16.62 -5.88 19.20
CA ALA A 470 -17.94 -6.49 19.19
C ALA A 470 -18.27 -7.11 17.81
N ALA A 471 -17.85 -6.47 16.71
CA ALA A 471 -18.07 -6.92 15.34
C ALA A 471 -17.50 -8.33 15.06
N TRP A 472 -16.42 -8.71 15.74
CA TRP A 472 -15.85 -10.06 15.64
C TRP A 472 -16.59 -11.14 16.45
N GLY A 473 -17.65 -10.77 17.19
CA GLY A 473 -18.40 -11.69 18.04
C GLY A 473 -19.45 -12.50 17.28
N ARG A 474 -19.44 -13.83 17.44
CA ARG A 474 -20.46 -14.75 16.86
C ARG A 474 -21.92 -14.44 17.25
N LYS A 475 -22.13 -13.71 18.34
CA LYS A 475 -23.47 -13.27 18.77
C LYS A 475 -23.96 -12.08 17.95
N ALA A 476 -23.07 -11.13 17.65
CA ALA A 476 -23.38 -9.96 16.84
C ALA A 476 -23.77 -10.38 15.42
N GLU A 477 -23.04 -11.33 14.83
CA GLU A 477 -23.35 -11.91 13.50
C GLU A 477 -24.78 -12.46 13.43
N ARG A 478 -25.18 -13.28 14.41
CA ARG A 478 -26.53 -13.85 14.47
C ARG A 478 -27.62 -12.78 14.63
N VAL A 479 -27.33 -11.73 15.40
CA VAL A 479 -28.28 -10.61 15.58
C VAL A 479 -28.45 -9.85 14.27
N VAL A 480 -27.35 -9.49 13.60
CA VAL A 480 -27.39 -8.81 12.29
C VAL A 480 -28.18 -9.64 11.28
N ARG A 481 -27.85 -10.92 11.09
CA ARG A 481 -28.58 -11.79 10.15
C ARG A 481 -30.07 -11.94 10.49
N LEU A 482 -30.43 -12.02 11.77
CA LEU A 482 -31.82 -12.08 12.21
C LEU A 482 -32.59 -10.79 11.92
N LEU A 483 -31.94 -9.63 12.09
CA LEU A 483 -32.54 -8.32 11.84
C LEU A 483 -32.65 -8.00 10.35
N LEU A 484 -31.63 -8.33 9.56
CA LEU A 484 -31.55 -8.00 8.13
C LEU A 484 -32.29 -9.01 7.24
N GLY A 485 -32.29 -10.30 7.62
CA GLY A 485 -32.87 -11.39 6.82
C GLY A 485 -34.34 -11.20 6.41
N PRO A 486 -35.23 -10.69 7.26
CA PRO A 486 -36.62 -10.36 6.89
C PRO A 486 -36.74 -9.19 5.90
N VAL A 487 -35.75 -8.30 5.84
CA VAL A 487 -35.73 -7.15 4.94
C VAL A 487 -35.14 -7.55 3.60
N THR A 488 -33.94 -8.11 3.54
CA THR A 488 -33.38 -8.61 2.29
C THR A 488 -32.47 -9.79 2.60
N ALA A 489 -32.59 -10.88 1.83
CA ALA A 489 -31.69 -12.00 2.00
C ALA A 489 -30.25 -11.56 1.71
N VAL A 490 -29.40 -11.60 2.73
CA VAL A 490 -27.95 -11.41 2.62
C VAL A 490 -27.40 -12.57 1.76
N PRO A 491 -26.75 -12.31 0.62
CA PRO A 491 -26.19 -13.37 -0.20
C PRO A 491 -25.11 -14.15 0.58
N GLU A 492 -25.22 -15.48 0.64
CA GLU A 492 -24.19 -16.31 1.28
C GLU A 492 -22.89 -16.23 0.46
N ALA A 493 -21.75 -16.04 1.13
CA ALA A 493 -20.44 -16.13 0.49
C ALA A 493 -20.15 -17.58 0.08
N SER A 494 -19.44 -17.79 -1.03
CA SER A 494 -19.04 -19.13 -1.49
C SER A 494 -18.06 -19.87 -0.57
N PHE A 495 -17.57 -19.19 0.47
CA PHE A 495 -16.62 -19.68 1.45
C PHE A 495 -16.91 -19.10 2.85
N SER A 496 -16.18 -19.61 3.84
CA SER A 496 -16.28 -19.14 5.23
C SER A 496 -14.91 -18.69 5.73
N TRP A 497 -14.84 -17.70 6.62
CA TRP A 497 -13.59 -17.34 7.30
C TRP A 497 -13.76 -17.26 8.82
N SER A 498 -12.65 -17.42 9.53
CA SER A 498 -12.60 -17.29 10.98
C SER A 498 -11.39 -16.48 11.42
N LYS A 499 -11.61 -15.59 12.39
CA LYS A 499 -10.55 -14.82 13.03
C LYS A 499 -9.51 -15.75 13.68
N MET A 500 -8.24 -15.44 13.45
CA MET A 500 -7.09 -16.08 14.08
C MET A 500 -6.45 -15.19 15.15
N ALA A 501 -6.31 -13.90 14.87
CA ALA A 501 -5.72 -12.92 15.77
C ALA A 501 -6.44 -11.56 15.72
N GLY A 502 -6.20 -10.71 16.72
CA GLY A 502 -6.79 -9.38 16.82
C GLY A 502 -8.27 -9.34 17.25
N PRO A 503 -8.96 -8.19 17.11
CA PRO A 503 -8.39 -6.92 16.66
C PRO A 503 -7.41 -6.34 17.71
N SER A 504 -6.24 -5.91 17.27
CA SER A 504 -5.26 -5.15 18.07
C SER A 504 -5.21 -3.69 17.62
N PHE A 505 -4.88 -2.80 18.55
CA PHE A 505 -4.99 -1.35 18.37
C PHE A 505 -3.71 -0.64 18.82
N GLY A 506 -3.54 0.58 18.31
CA GLY A 506 -2.32 1.38 18.44
C GLY A 506 -1.49 1.30 17.16
N ASN A 507 -0.44 2.10 17.10
CA ASN A 507 0.45 2.13 15.94
C ASN A 507 1.23 0.83 15.85
N GLN A 508 1.11 0.17 14.70
CA GLN A 508 1.56 -1.20 14.49
C GLN A 508 2.23 -1.36 13.14
N ILE A 509 3.18 -2.28 13.07
CA ILE A 509 3.78 -2.74 11.81
C ILE A 509 3.76 -4.27 11.80
N ALA A 510 3.45 -4.84 10.63
CA ALA A 510 3.47 -6.27 10.44
C ALA A 510 4.74 -6.70 9.71
N THR A 511 5.23 -7.89 10.04
CA THR A 511 6.34 -8.55 9.35
C THR A 511 5.91 -9.96 8.97
N LEU A 512 5.90 -10.24 7.66
CA LEU A 512 5.69 -11.57 7.11
C LEU A 512 7.04 -12.17 6.75
N ARG A 513 7.40 -13.26 7.43
CA ARG A 513 8.63 -14.03 7.17
C ARG A 513 8.28 -15.31 6.46
N THR A 514 9.02 -15.62 5.41
CA THR A 514 8.90 -16.88 4.68
C THR A 514 10.26 -17.56 4.55
N ARG A 515 10.25 -18.89 4.56
CA ARG A 515 11.41 -19.71 4.20
C ARG A 515 10.93 -20.97 3.48
N GLY A 516 11.23 -21.06 2.19
CA GLY A 516 10.69 -22.09 1.31
C GLY A 516 9.17 -22.04 1.33
N ARG A 517 8.55 -23.05 1.94
CA ARG A 517 7.07 -23.18 2.05
C ARG A 517 6.52 -22.87 3.43
N VAL A 518 7.33 -22.33 4.33
CA VAL A 518 6.94 -21.95 5.69
C VAL A 518 6.69 -20.45 5.73
N ALA A 519 5.56 -20.03 6.32
CA ALA A 519 5.24 -18.61 6.49
C ALA A 519 4.82 -18.28 7.93
N HIS A 520 5.30 -17.13 8.42
CA HIS A 520 5.07 -16.66 9.77
C HIS A 520 4.75 -15.15 9.79
N LEU A 521 3.67 -14.78 10.47
CA LEU A 521 3.29 -13.38 10.66
C LEU A 521 3.59 -12.95 12.10
N THR A 522 4.30 -11.84 12.23
CA THR A 522 4.43 -11.11 13.49
C THR A 522 3.82 -9.71 13.32
N ILE A 523 3.00 -9.27 14.27
CA ILE A 523 2.52 -7.88 14.35
C ILE A 523 3.02 -7.28 15.64
N GLU A 524 3.65 -6.13 15.53
CA GLU A 524 4.29 -5.43 16.64
C GLU A 524 3.69 -4.04 16.79
N ARG A 525 3.34 -3.68 18.01
CA ARG A 525 2.84 -2.36 18.38
C ARG A 525 3.98 -1.51 18.92
N SER A 526 4.16 -0.30 18.40
CA SER A 526 5.14 0.64 18.94
C SER A 526 4.74 1.08 20.35
N VAL A 527 5.71 1.09 21.26
CA VAL A 527 5.50 1.51 22.65
C VAL A 527 6.35 2.72 23.00
N ASP A 528 5.81 3.55 23.88
CA ASP A 528 6.52 4.69 24.45
C ASP A 528 7.20 4.26 25.75
N THR A 529 8.47 3.85 25.67
CA THR A 529 9.25 3.51 26.87
C THR A 529 10.25 4.62 27.16
N ALA A 530 10.07 5.33 28.27
CA ALA A 530 11.03 6.32 28.78
C ALA A 530 12.41 5.71 29.16
N SER A 531 12.57 4.38 29.10
CA SER A 531 13.76 3.66 29.53
C SER A 531 13.99 2.38 28.72
N GLY A 532 14.68 2.46 27.58
CA GLY A 532 15.30 1.30 26.93
C GLY A 532 15.06 1.16 25.42
N PRO A 533 15.79 0.22 24.76
CA PRO A 533 15.74 -0.01 23.31
C PRO A 533 14.50 -0.78 22.82
N HIS A 534 13.57 -1.15 23.71
CA HIS A 534 12.37 -1.91 23.35
C HIS A 534 11.29 -0.98 22.79
N LEU A 535 11.41 -0.69 21.49
CA LEU A 535 10.49 0.18 20.75
C LEU A 535 9.15 -0.47 20.43
N PHE A 536 9.03 -1.78 20.62
CA PHE A 536 7.88 -2.57 20.20
C PHE A 536 7.47 -3.62 21.24
N GLU A 537 6.17 -3.93 21.25
CA GLU A 537 5.55 -5.08 21.90
C GLU A 537 4.89 -5.96 20.84
N THR A 538 5.21 -7.26 20.83
CA THR A 538 4.53 -8.22 19.95
C THR A 538 3.09 -8.42 20.38
N VAL A 539 2.15 -8.09 19.50
CA VAL A 539 0.70 -8.23 19.74
C VAL A 539 0.08 -9.40 18.97
N THR A 540 0.77 -9.91 17.96
CA THR A 540 0.41 -11.15 17.26
C THR A 540 1.68 -11.87 16.83
N ASP A 541 1.70 -13.18 17.04
CA ASP A 541 2.74 -14.09 16.58
C ASP A 541 2.02 -15.35 16.08
N LEU A 542 2.04 -15.58 14.76
CA LEU A 542 1.12 -16.49 14.10
C LEU A 542 1.77 -17.32 12.99
N PRO A 543 1.97 -18.64 13.19
CA PRO A 543 2.34 -19.56 12.10
C PRO A 543 1.20 -19.69 11.11
N LEU A 544 1.50 -19.44 9.83
CA LEU A 544 0.55 -19.56 8.72
C LEU A 544 0.64 -20.94 8.04
N THR A 545 1.64 -21.74 8.39
CA THR A 545 1.90 -23.08 7.89
C THR A 545 2.08 -24.06 9.04
N THR A 546 1.97 -25.36 8.79
CA THR A 546 1.93 -26.39 9.85
C THR A 546 3.24 -26.62 10.60
N GLU A 547 4.37 -26.13 10.09
CA GLU A 547 5.63 -26.13 10.85
C GLU A 547 5.58 -25.01 11.91
N GLU A 548 5.61 -25.39 13.19
CA GLU A 548 5.33 -24.52 14.34
C GLU A 548 6.45 -23.51 14.67
N ARG A 549 7.65 -23.66 14.08
CA ARG A 549 8.75 -22.70 14.33
C ARG A 549 8.78 -21.62 13.25
N PRO A 550 8.93 -20.34 13.63
CA PRO A 550 9.33 -19.30 12.69
C PRO A 550 10.60 -19.77 11.96
N PRO A 551 10.79 -19.45 10.68
CA PRO A 551 12.10 -19.59 10.08
C PRO A 551 13.11 -18.81 10.95
N GLU A 552 14.11 -19.51 11.51
CA GLU A 552 15.19 -18.84 12.23
C GLU A 552 15.94 -17.95 11.24
N ILE A 553 16.07 -16.65 11.53
CA ILE A 553 17.06 -15.81 10.86
C ILE A 553 18.42 -16.33 11.37
N PRO A 554 19.34 -16.80 10.50
CA PRO A 554 20.61 -17.33 10.97
C PRO A 554 21.39 -16.24 11.72
N THR A 555 21.58 -16.42 13.03
CA THR A 555 22.56 -15.61 13.75
C THR A 555 23.96 -16.10 13.38
N SER A 556 24.73 -15.23 12.74
CA SER A 556 26.13 -15.40 12.33
C SER A 556 26.40 -16.18 11.03
N ARG A 557 26.64 -15.43 9.93
CA ARG A 557 27.71 -15.78 8.98
C ARG A 557 29.03 -15.58 9.71
N ALA A 558 29.60 -16.64 10.27
CA ALA A 558 30.98 -16.63 10.71
C ALA A 558 31.83 -16.21 9.51
N ALA A 559 32.39 -14.99 9.57
CA ALA A 559 33.39 -14.52 8.64
C ALA A 559 34.48 -15.59 8.54
N SER A 560 34.56 -16.28 7.40
CA SER A 560 35.72 -17.07 7.05
C SER A 560 36.89 -16.10 6.93
N ARG A 561 37.64 -15.96 8.03
CA ARG A 561 38.96 -15.33 8.00
C ARG A 561 39.77 -15.99 6.89
N PRO A 562 40.33 -15.26 5.92
CA PRO A 562 41.29 -15.84 5.01
C PRO A 562 42.49 -16.30 5.84
N SER A 563 42.86 -17.57 5.66
CA SER A 563 44.07 -18.12 6.24
C SER A 563 45.30 -17.54 5.54
N ARG A 564 46.01 -16.69 6.29
CA ARG A 564 47.39 -16.20 6.13
C ARG A 564 47.70 -15.23 5.00
#